data_AF-A0A931YIB8-F1
#
_entry.id   AF-A0A931YIB8-F1
#
_cell.length_a   1.000
_cell.length_b   1.000
_cell.length_c   1.000
_cell.angle_alpha   90.00
_cell.angle_beta   90.00
_cell.angle_gamma   90.00
#
_symmetry.space_group_name_H-M   'P 1'
#
loop_
_entity.id
_entity.type
_entity.pdbx_description
1 polymer ?
#
loop_
_entity_poly.entity_id
_entity_poly.type
_entity_poly.pdbx_seq_one_letter_code
_entity_poly.pdbx_strand_id
1 'polypeptide(L)'
;FAHNRWDLVALAALAARAEALLTGPDPRHDPREWLGAARWLERRDPARSARFYEAALGADLPGPARARAGWRLGRLWRRAGRLDAAQALWTDVVQADPAPPLGLLVDCAKLREHHARDYRGALALARAALARAETETPEELRPLVLEALHHRARRLERRLARRLVP
;
A
#
# COMPACT_ATOMS: atom_id res chain seq x y z
N PHE A 1 2.57 -19.08 41.07
CA PHE A 1 3.76 -18.19 41.05
C PHE A 1 4.81 -18.56 39.99
N ALA A 2 5.12 -19.84 39.73
CA ALA A 2 6.10 -20.22 38.69
C ALA A 2 5.69 -19.88 37.24
N HIS A 3 4.39 -19.95 36.90
CA HIS A 3 3.88 -19.59 35.56
C HIS A 3 4.19 -18.12 35.21
N ASN A 4 3.83 -17.18 36.09
CA ASN A 4 4.10 -15.76 35.88
C ASN A 4 5.59 -15.44 35.71
N ARG A 5 6.50 -16.24 36.28
CA ARG A 5 7.95 -16.05 36.09
C ARG A 5 8.38 -16.39 34.67
N TRP A 6 7.91 -17.50 34.11
CA TRP A 6 8.21 -17.87 32.73
C TRP A 6 7.54 -16.92 31.73
N ASP A 7 6.34 -16.43 32.03
CA ASP A 7 5.66 -15.44 31.21
C ASP A 7 6.42 -14.11 31.19
N LEU A 8 6.92 -13.64 32.34
CA LEU A 8 7.74 -12.43 32.42
C LEU A 8 9.06 -12.58 31.67
N VAL A 9 9.71 -13.75 31.73
CA VAL A 9 10.92 -14.04 30.96
C VAL A 9 10.62 -14.07 29.46
N ALA A 10 9.53 -14.70 29.04
CA ALA A 10 9.12 -14.74 27.63
C ALA A 10 8.78 -13.34 27.10
N LEU A 11 8.09 -12.51 27.89
CA LEU A 11 7.80 -11.12 27.55
C LEU A 11 9.07 -10.28 27.43
N ALA A 12 10.02 -10.42 28.36
CA ALA A 12 11.31 -9.73 28.29
C ALA A 12 12.12 -10.14 27.04
N ALA A 13 12.14 -11.43 26.72
CA ALA A 13 12.80 -11.94 25.51
C ALA A 13 12.14 -11.42 24.23
N LEU A 14 10.80 -11.39 24.18
CA LEU A 14 10.06 -10.84 23.04
C LEU A 14 10.30 -9.34 22.88
N ALA A 15 10.37 -8.58 23.98
CA ALA A 15 10.69 -7.16 23.97
C ALA A 15 12.10 -6.92 23.42
N ALA A 16 13.11 -7.65 23.89
CA ALA A 16 14.48 -7.56 23.39
C ALA A 16 14.59 -7.95 21.90
N ARG A 17 13.89 -9.01 21.49
CA ARG A 17 13.79 -9.42 20.07
C ARG A 17 13.17 -8.32 19.20
N ALA A 18 12.09 -7.70 19.68
CA ALA A 18 11.42 -6.61 18.98
C ALA A 18 12.29 -5.36 18.88
N GLU A 19 13.04 -5.03 19.93
CA GLU A 19 13.99 -3.92 19.92
C GLU A 19 15.14 -4.17 18.94
N ALA A 20 15.68 -5.39 18.92
CA ALA A 20 16.71 -5.80 17.96
C ALA A 20 16.20 -5.70 16.51
N LEU A 21 14.99 -6.19 16.22
CA LEU A 21 14.34 -6.01 14.92
C LEU A 21 14.14 -4.52 14.60
N LEU A 22 13.83 -3.72 15.62
CA LEU A 22 13.79 -2.26 15.66
C LEU A 22 14.99 -1.62 14.94
N THR A 23 16.20 -2.07 15.32
CA THR A 23 17.48 -1.43 14.94
C THR A 23 17.61 -1.19 13.43
N GLY A 24 17.23 -2.17 12.61
CA GLY A 24 17.18 -2.06 11.16
C GLY A 24 16.85 -3.39 10.48
N PRO A 25 16.63 -3.39 9.16
CA PRO A 25 16.48 -4.62 8.39
C PRO A 25 17.82 -5.37 8.36
N ASP A 26 17.93 -6.44 9.16
CA ASP A 26 19.03 -7.39 9.17
C ASP A 26 18.62 -8.64 8.36
N PRO A 27 19.40 -9.06 7.33
CA PRO A 27 19.14 -10.26 6.52
C PRO A 27 18.92 -11.57 7.30
N ARG A 28 19.34 -11.64 8.57
CA ARG A 28 19.10 -12.78 9.47
C ARG A 28 17.64 -12.90 9.92
N HIS A 29 16.86 -11.84 9.79
CA HIS A 29 15.44 -11.81 10.13
C HIS A 29 14.57 -12.22 8.95
N ASP A 30 13.41 -12.79 9.23
CA ASP A 30 12.44 -13.14 8.19
C ASP A 30 11.89 -11.83 7.56
N PRO A 31 11.84 -11.69 6.23
CA PRO A 31 11.29 -10.51 5.57
C PRO A 31 9.87 -10.12 6.02
N ARG A 32 9.06 -11.08 6.50
CA ARG A 32 7.73 -10.85 7.08
C ARG A 32 7.80 -10.11 8.42
N GLU A 33 8.87 -10.30 9.20
CA GLU A 33 9.13 -9.53 10.42
C GLU A 33 9.37 -8.05 10.07
N TRP A 34 10.09 -7.77 8.98
CA TRP A 34 10.28 -6.40 8.49
C TRP A 34 8.95 -5.75 8.09
N LEU A 35 7.99 -6.50 7.51
CA LEU A 35 6.64 -5.97 7.25
C LEU A 35 5.89 -5.62 8.54
N GLY A 36 6.12 -6.36 9.63
CA GLY A 36 5.63 -6.02 10.97
C GLY A 36 6.24 -4.71 11.48
N ALA A 37 7.57 -4.63 11.48
CA ALA A 37 8.33 -3.45 11.90
C ALA A 37 7.93 -2.20 11.10
N ALA A 38 7.86 -2.32 9.76
CA ALA A 38 7.48 -1.23 8.88
C ALA A 38 6.08 -0.68 9.23
N ARG A 39 5.08 -1.56 9.42
CA ARG A 39 3.72 -1.18 9.82
C ARG A 39 3.69 -0.45 11.15
N TRP A 40 4.46 -0.93 12.13
CA TRP A 40 4.54 -0.29 13.45
C TRP A 40 5.11 1.12 13.38
N LEU A 41 6.10 1.32 12.50
CA LEU A 41 6.82 2.57 12.31
C LEU A 41 6.08 3.58 11.42
N GLU A 42 5.09 3.19 10.60
CA GLU A 42 4.44 4.06 9.61
C GLU A 42 3.99 5.43 10.14
N ARG A 43 3.54 5.51 11.41
CA ARG A 43 3.12 6.76 12.06
C ARG A 43 4.16 7.35 13.02
N ARG A 44 5.16 6.57 13.42
CA ARG A 44 6.16 6.93 14.44
C ARG A 44 7.43 7.48 13.82
N ASP A 45 7.86 6.82 12.76
CA ASP A 45 9.05 7.17 11.98
C ASP A 45 8.82 6.72 10.53
N PRO A 46 8.17 7.57 9.70
CA PRO A 46 7.85 7.25 8.32
C PRO A 46 9.08 6.94 7.46
N ALA A 47 10.21 7.58 7.74
CA ALA A 47 11.46 7.38 7.00
C ALA A 47 12.03 5.99 7.28
N ARG A 48 12.10 5.59 8.56
CA ARG A 48 12.53 4.25 8.94
C ARG A 48 11.55 3.18 8.47
N SER A 49 10.25 3.44 8.54
CA SER A 49 9.21 2.57 7.97
C SER A 49 9.45 2.29 6.48
N ALA A 50 9.77 3.32 5.70
CA ALA A 50 10.08 3.18 4.28
C ALA A 50 11.29 2.25 4.05
N ARG A 51 12.37 2.40 4.83
CA ARG A 51 13.56 1.54 4.74
C ARG A 51 13.25 0.07 4.99
N PHE A 52 12.37 -0.25 5.94
CA PHE A 52 11.95 -1.64 6.16
C PHE A 52 11.10 -2.19 5.01
N TYR A 53 10.20 -1.39 4.43
CA TYR A 53 9.46 -1.82 3.24
C TYR A 53 10.37 -2.00 2.02
N GLU A 54 11.33 -1.10 1.80
CA GLU A 54 12.34 -1.21 0.74
C GLU A 54 13.13 -2.51 0.88
N ALA A 55 13.63 -2.81 2.08
CA ALA A 55 14.32 -4.07 2.36
C ALA A 55 13.42 -5.30 2.09
N ALA A 56 12.17 -5.27 2.54
CA ALA A 56 11.23 -6.37 2.35
C ALA A 56 10.89 -6.59 0.87
N LEU A 57 10.77 -5.54 0.06
CA LEU A 57 10.58 -5.64 -1.38
C LEU A 57 11.84 -6.11 -2.12
N GLY A 58 13.02 -5.94 -1.53
CA GLY A 58 14.27 -6.52 -2.03
C GLY A 58 14.41 -8.02 -1.77
N ALA A 59 13.59 -8.59 -0.88
CA ALA A 59 13.58 -10.01 -0.54
C ALA A 59 12.48 -10.79 -1.29
N ASP A 60 12.51 -12.11 -1.15
CA ASP A 60 11.46 -12.99 -1.66
C ASP A 60 10.23 -12.92 -0.75
N LEU A 61 9.17 -12.29 -1.26
CA LEU A 61 7.89 -12.14 -0.58
C LEU A 61 6.78 -12.72 -1.45
N PRO A 62 5.79 -13.41 -0.85
CA PRO A 62 4.59 -13.81 -1.57
C PRO A 62 3.93 -12.61 -2.25
N GLY A 63 3.42 -12.80 -3.47
CA GLY A 63 2.81 -11.75 -4.30
C GLY A 63 1.88 -10.79 -3.53
N PRO A 64 0.86 -11.29 -2.80
CA PRO A 64 -0.05 -10.42 -2.04
C PRO A 64 0.64 -9.59 -0.94
N ALA A 65 1.65 -10.16 -0.28
CA ALA A 65 2.43 -9.44 0.73
C ALA A 65 3.33 -8.37 0.08
N ARG A 66 3.98 -8.72 -1.04
CA ARG A 66 4.78 -7.80 -1.86
C ARG A 66 3.93 -6.62 -2.36
N ALA A 67 2.75 -6.88 -2.92
CA ALA A 67 1.87 -5.82 -3.41
C ALA A 67 1.37 -4.91 -2.29
N ARG A 68 1.06 -5.47 -1.12
CA ARG A 68 0.65 -4.67 0.03
C ARG A 68 1.80 -3.84 0.61
N ALA A 69 3.02 -4.37 0.61
CA ALA A 69 4.23 -3.64 0.99
C ALA A 69 4.50 -2.48 0.01
N GLY A 70 4.47 -2.74 -1.30
CA GLY A 70 4.64 -1.73 -2.35
C GLY A 70 3.58 -0.63 -2.28
N TRP A 71 2.31 -0.99 -2.04
CA TRP A 71 1.26 0.01 -1.82
C TRP A 71 1.58 0.92 -0.64
N ARG A 72 1.92 0.33 0.51
CA ARG A 72 2.25 1.08 1.74
C ARG A 72 3.47 1.97 1.58
N LEU A 73 4.54 1.46 0.98
CA LEU A 73 5.76 2.23 0.67
C LEU A 73 5.46 3.43 -0.22
N GLY A 74 4.73 3.24 -1.32
CA GLY A 74 4.37 4.36 -2.19
C GLY A 74 3.49 5.41 -1.50
N ARG A 75 2.68 5.04 -0.48
CA ARG A 75 1.96 6.05 0.33
C ARG A 75 2.92 6.88 1.19
N LEU A 76 3.96 6.26 1.75
CA LEU A 76 5.00 6.96 2.50
C LEU A 76 5.78 7.90 1.57
N TRP A 77 6.21 7.42 0.41
CA TRP A 77 6.90 8.23 -0.60
C TRP A 77 6.04 9.40 -1.09
N ARG A 78 4.74 9.20 -1.34
CA ARG A 78 3.84 10.30 -1.69
C ARG A 78 3.75 11.37 -0.61
N ARG A 79 3.64 10.98 0.66
CA ARG A 79 3.63 11.93 1.79
C ARG A 79 4.96 12.68 1.90
N ALA A 80 6.06 12.05 1.52
CA ALA A 80 7.39 12.66 1.44
C ALA A 80 7.65 13.45 0.14
N GLY A 81 6.63 13.68 -0.71
CA GLY A 81 6.78 14.43 -1.96
C GLY A 81 7.44 13.67 -3.12
N ARG A 82 7.82 12.40 -2.93
CA ARG A 82 8.44 11.54 -3.96
C ARG A 82 7.38 10.93 -4.89
N LEU A 83 6.64 11.79 -5.59
CA LEU A 83 5.47 11.39 -6.38
C LEU A 83 5.84 10.49 -7.57
N ASP A 84 6.91 10.80 -8.30
CA ASP A 84 7.35 9.99 -9.47
C ASP A 84 7.80 8.59 -9.06
N ALA A 85 8.58 8.49 -7.99
CA ALA A 85 9.00 7.20 -7.44
C ALA A 85 7.81 6.36 -6.97
N ALA A 86 6.82 6.98 -6.32
CA ALA A 86 5.60 6.29 -5.93
C ALA A 86 4.78 5.83 -7.14
N GLN A 87 4.71 6.63 -8.20
CA GLN A 87 4.01 6.29 -9.43
C GLN A 87 4.67 5.11 -10.15
N ALA A 88 5.99 5.10 -10.26
CA ALA A 88 6.75 4.00 -10.85
C ALA A 88 6.48 2.69 -10.06
N LEU A 89 6.73 2.71 -8.74
CA LEU A 89 6.52 1.54 -7.89
C LEU A 89 5.08 1.00 -7.95
N TRP A 90 4.07 1.87 -7.92
CA TRP A 90 2.68 1.42 -7.98
C TRP A 90 2.28 0.90 -9.34
N THR A 91 2.89 1.40 -10.42
CA THR A 91 2.67 0.85 -11.76
C THR A 91 3.23 -0.56 -11.84
N ASP A 92 4.46 -0.77 -11.37
CA ASP A 92 5.09 -2.09 -11.33
C ASP A 92 4.29 -3.09 -10.50
N VAL A 93 3.81 -2.66 -9.32
CA VAL A 93 3.00 -3.52 -8.44
C VAL A 93 1.67 -3.91 -9.10
N VAL A 94 0.99 -2.97 -9.77
CA VAL A 94 -0.28 -3.26 -10.46
C VAL A 94 -0.08 -4.17 -11.67
N GLN A 95 1.09 -4.11 -12.33
CA GLN A 95 1.42 -4.99 -13.45
C GLN A 95 1.85 -6.40 -13.01
N ALA A 96 2.55 -6.50 -11.87
CA ALA A 96 3.09 -7.77 -11.39
C ALA A 96 2.08 -8.62 -10.60
N ASP A 97 1.13 -7.99 -9.90
CA ASP A 97 0.10 -8.69 -9.15
C ASP A 97 -1.21 -8.77 -9.96
N PRO A 98 -1.77 -9.96 -10.24
CA PRO A 98 -3.04 -10.10 -10.94
C PRO A 98 -4.25 -9.60 -10.12
N ALA A 99 -4.12 -9.50 -8.80
CA ALA A 99 -5.17 -9.06 -7.87
C ALA A 99 -4.62 -8.03 -6.85
N PRO A 100 -4.10 -6.87 -7.31
CA PRO A 100 -3.47 -5.89 -6.43
C PRO A 100 -4.49 -5.34 -5.43
N PRO A 101 -4.11 -4.81 -4.26
CA PRO A 101 -5.09 -4.27 -3.30
C PRO A 101 -6.05 -3.25 -3.94
N LEU A 102 -7.35 -3.34 -3.69
CA LEU A 102 -8.33 -2.38 -4.24
C LEU A 102 -7.95 -0.92 -3.95
N GLY A 103 -7.48 -0.65 -2.72
CA GLY A 103 -7.02 0.68 -2.33
C GLY A 103 -5.79 1.17 -3.11
N LEU A 104 -4.93 0.27 -3.60
CA LEU A 104 -3.81 0.62 -4.48
C LEU A 104 -4.31 1.15 -5.82
N LEU A 105 -5.31 0.49 -6.43
CA LEU A 105 -5.90 0.96 -7.69
C LEU A 105 -6.48 2.36 -7.54
N VAL A 106 -7.17 2.62 -6.43
CA VAL A 106 -7.74 3.94 -6.11
C VAL A 106 -6.66 5.00 -5.93
N ASP A 107 -5.61 4.70 -5.17
CA ASP A 107 -4.53 5.65 -4.93
C ASP A 107 -3.69 5.90 -6.19
N CYS A 108 -3.46 4.88 -7.02
CA CYS A 108 -2.81 5.01 -8.31
C CYS A 108 -3.65 5.85 -9.29
N ALA A 109 -4.96 5.65 -9.33
CA ALA A 109 -5.87 6.47 -10.14
C ALA A 109 -5.80 7.96 -9.74
N LYS A 110 -5.80 8.25 -8.43
CA LYS A 110 -5.63 9.62 -7.92
C LYS A 110 -4.28 10.21 -8.32
N LEU A 111 -3.20 9.43 -8.20
CA LEU A 111 -1.86 9.90 -8.53
C LEU A 111 -1.75 10.22 -10.02
N ARG A 112 -2.25 9.35 -10.91
CA ARG A 112 -2.31 9.60 -12.36
C ARG A 112 -3.17 10.81 -12.72
N GLU A 113 -4.32 11.00 -12.05
CA GLU A 113 -5.20 12.15 -12.28
C GLU A 113 -4.51 13.47 -11.89
N HIS A 114 -3.93 13.54 -10.69
CA HIS A 114 -3.49 14.81 -10.11
C HIS A 114 -2.04 15.18 -10.46
N HIS A 115 -1.15 14.18 -10.52
CA HIS A 115 0.27 14.39 -10.75
C HIS A 115 0.62 14.26 -12.24
N ALA A 116 0.42 13.07 -12.83
CA ALA A 116 0.78 12.82 -14.24
C ALA A 116 -0.18 13.43 -15.26
N ARG A 117 -1.37 13.90 -14.82
CA ARG A 117 -2.47 14.34 -15.70
C ARG A 117 -2.88 13.29 -16.75
N ASP A 118 -2.60 12.02 -16.49
CA ASP A 118 -3.01 10.87 -17.28
C ASP A 118 -4.43 10.46 -16.90
N TYR A 119 -5.41 11.17 -17.47
CA TYR A 119 -6.82 10.89 -17.20
C TYR A 119 -7.30 9.58 -17.81
N ARG A 120 -6.70 9.11 -18.90
CA ARG A 120 -7.06 7.82 -19.52
C ARG A 120 -6.66 6.67 -18.61
N GLY A 121 -5.41 6.65 -18.14
CA GLY A 121 -4.94 5.65 -17.19
C GLY A 121 -5.65 5.75 -15.84
N ALA A 122 -5.94 6.96 -15.35
CA ALA A 122 -6.74 7.12 -14.14
C ALA A 122 -8.15 6.52 -14.28
N LEU A 123 -8.80 6.69 -15.43
CA LEU A 123 -10.13 6.12 -15.69
C LEU A 123 -10.08 4.59 -15.77
N ALA A 124 -9.07 4.03 -16.44
CA ALA A 124 -8.87 2.59 -16.53
C ALA A 124 -8.74 1.96 -15.13
N LEU A 125 -7.92 2.56 -14.26
CA LEU A 125 -7.75 2.11 -12.87
C LEU A 125 -9.04 2.26 -12.05
N ALA A 126 -9.80 3.35 -12.23
CA ALA A 126 -11.07 3.55 -11.54
C ALA A 126 -12.11 2.51 -11.95
N ARG A 127 -12.18 2.13 -13.23
CA ARG A 127 -13.06 1.07 -13.73
C ARG A 127 -12.65 -0.31 -13.25
N ALA A 128 -11.34 -0.61 -13.23
CA ALA A 128 -10.82 -1.84 -12.65
C ALA A 128 -11.17 -1.96 -11.15
N ALA A 129 -11.09 -0.85 -10.41
CA ALA A 129 -11.51 -0.81 -9.02
C ALA A 129 -13.03 -1.03 -8.86
N LEU A 130 -13.87 -0.44 -9.73
CA LEU A 130 -15.32 -0.65 -9.72
C LEU A 130 -15.69 -2.13 -9.89
N ALA A 131 -15.13 -2.79 -10.90
CA ALA A 131 -15.43 -4.20 -11.20
C ALA A 131 -15.12 -5.14 -10.03
N ARG A 132 -14.16 -4.78 -9.18
CA ARG A 132 -13.73 -5.57 -8.02
C ARG A 132 -14.44 -5.16 -6.73
N ALA A 133 -14.83 -3.89 -6.61
CA ALA A 133 -15.45 -3.38 -5.40
C ALA A 133 -16.80 -4.04 -5.09
N GLU A 134 -17.52 -4.53 -6.11
CA GLU A 134 -18.78 -5.25 -5.93
C GLU A 134 -18.60 -6.53 -5.11
N THR A 135 -17.52 -7.28 -5.34
CA THR A 135 -17.28 -8.59 -4.72
C THR A 135 -16.34 -8.52 -3.52
N GLU A 136 -15.34 -7.63 -3.53
CA GLU A 136 -14.29 -7.57 -2.51
C GLU A 136 -14.62 -6.64 -1.33
N THR A 137 -15.64 -5.79 -1.45
CA THR A 137 -16.01 -4.83 -0.39
C THR A 137 -17.06 -5.43 0.55
N PRO A 138 -16.87 -5.30 1.89
CA PRO A 138 -17.90 -5.64 2.87
C PRO A 138 -19.23 -4.96 2.53
N GLU A 139 -20.34 -5.66 2.74
CA GLU A 139 -21.67 -5.21 2.33
C GLU A 139 -22.04 -3.86 2.94
N GLU A 140 -21.66 -3.61 4.19
CA GLU A 140 -21.94 -2.36 4.89
C GLU A 140 -21.22 -1.15 4.26
N LEU A 141 -20.04 -1.38 3.66
CA LEU A 141 -19.21 -0.33 3.06
C LEU A 141 -19.39 -0.23 1.55
N ARG A 142 -19.96 -1.25 0.91
CA ARG A 142 -20.06 -1.39 -0.55
C ARG A 142 -20.78 -0.20 -1.21
N PRO A 143 -21.96 0.27 -0.74
CA PRO A 143 -22.62 1.41 -1.36
C PRO A 143 -21.74 2.66 -1.41
N LEU A 144 -21.09 2.98 -0.29
CA LEU A 144 -20.21 4.15 -0.17
C LEU A 144 -18.99 4.05 -1.10
N VAL A 145 -18.34 2.87 -1.14
CA VAL A 145 -17.16 2.66 -1.99
C VAL A 145 -17.54 2.73 -3.47
N LEU A 146 -18.63 2.07 -3.87
CA LEU A 146 -19.12 2.10 -5.25
C LEU A 146 -19.50 3.52 -5.67
N GLU A 147 -20.23 4.27 -4.84
CA GLU A 147 -20.61 5.65 -5.14
C GLU A 147 -19.37 6.54 -5.36
N ALA A 148 -18.38 6.46 -4.47
CA ALA A 148 -17.15 7.24 -4.58
C ALA A 148 -16.35 6.91 -5.86
N LEU A 149 -16.33 5.63 -6.26
CA LEU A 149 -15.67 5.18 -7.48
C LEU A 149 -16.42 5.60 -8.74
N HIS A 150 -17.76 5.46 -8.76
CA HIS A 150 -18.62 5.91 -9.87
C HIS A 150 -18.48 7.42 -10.07
N HIS A 151 -18.52 8.20 -9.00
CA HIS A 151 -18.33 9.64 -9.06
C HIS A 151 -16.96 10.01 -9.65
N ARG A 152 -15.88 9.30 -9.27
CA ARG A 152 -14.55 9.49 -9.87
C ARG A 152 -14.53 9.15 -11.36
N ALA A 153 -15.06 8.00 -11.76
CA ALA A 153 -15.11 7.58 -13.16
C ALA A 153 -15.85 8.59 -14.04
N ARG A 154 -17.07 9.00 -13.63
CA ARG A 154 -17.86 10.03 -14.33
C ARG A 154 -17.14 11.38 -14.42
N ARG A 155 -16.42 11.79 -13.37
CA ARG A 155 -15.61 13.01 -13.40
C ARG A 155 -14.48 12.92 -14.44
N LEU A 156 -13.78 11.78 -14.49
CA LEU A 156 -12.68 11.55 -15.45
C LEU A 156 -13.19 11.47 -16.89
N GLU A 157 -14.32 10.80 -17.14
CA GLU A 157 -14.98 10.74 -18.44
C GLU A 157 -15.34 12.13 -18.95
N ARG A 158 -15.97 12.97 -18.11
CA ARG A 158 -16.29 14.37 -18.46
C ARG A 158 -15.04 15.19 -18.78
N ARG A 159 -13.93 14.99 -18.06
CA ARG A 159 -12.66 15.67 -18.34
C ARG A 159 -12.03 15.23 -19.66
N LEU A 160 -12.08 13.93 -19.97
CA LEU A 160 -11.59 13.39 -21.24
C LEU A 160 -12.42 13.92 -22.42
N ALA A 161 -13.76 13.90 -22.29
CA ALA A 161 -14.66 14.44 -23.32
C ALA A 161 -14.36 15.92 -23.61
N ARG A 162 -14.21 16.76 -22.57
CA ARG A 162 -13.88 18.19 -22.73
C ARG A 162 -12.51 18.46 -23.37
N ARG A 163 -11.56 17.53 -23.27
CA ARG A 163 -10.23 17.65 -23.89
C ARG A 163 -10.19 17.12 -25.32
N LEU A 164 -11.22 16.39 -25.75
CA LEU A 164 -11.35 15.84 -27.10
C LEU A 164 -12.20 16.72 -28.01
N VAL A 165 -12.83 17.77 -27.48
CA VAL A 165 -13.47 18.81 -28.27
C VAL A 165 -12.37 19.82 -28.67
N PRO A 166 -12.08 19.98 -29.98
CA PRO A 166 -11.04 20.88 -30.49
C PRO A 166 -11.35 22.36 -30.23
#